data_AF-A0A1F9Y5A8-F1
#
_entry.id   AF-A0A1F9Y5A8-F1
#
_cell.length_a   1.000
_cell.length_b   1.000
_cell.length_c   1.000
_cell.angle_alpha   90.00
_cell.angle_beta   90.00
_cell.angle_gamma   90.00
#
_symmetry.space_group_name_H-M   'P 1'
#
loop_
_entity.id
_entity.type
_entity.pdbx_description
1 polymer ?
#
loop_
_entity_poly.entity_id
_entity_poly.type
_entity_poly.pdbx_seq_one_letter_code
_entity_poly.pdbx_strand_id
1 'polypeptide(L)'
;MKQPLLYIYINAMTSNPPDVLYSLERNVGLREMNALLAAGDEHLSKTESGAFRIDLNATPVVNSLTLGAMVRLHNRFKQKNRRLLLCNANDAIKSILETTGLSQILLIEDGHIFNTSGAGVNISLTLDFEIYRNFGIFKFGGSMLSPRDSEFFFNTAQKILIDGYRMLLDMTDLVYIDSMGIQAILRLYKTMKEYSGEIRICNAGIILTELLERIQLTSLIKTFNSADEAIKDWLTLEER
;
A
#
# COMPACT_ATOMS: atom_id res chain seq x y z
N MET A 1 -5.77 -8.18 28.39
CA MET A 1 -5.63 -8.10 26.92
C MET A 1 -7.01 -8.34 26.33
N LYS A 2 -7.62 -7.33 25.70
CA LYS A 2 -8.89 -7.49 24.97
C LYS A 2 -8.54 -7.94 23.54
N GLN A 3 -9.30 -8.87 22.98
CA GLN A 3 -9.22 -9.22 21.56
C GLN A 3 -9.90 -8.10 20.75
N PRO A 4 -9.46 -7.81 19.51
CA PRO A 4 -10.19 -6.90 18.63
C PRO A 4 -11.60 -7.46 18.38
N LEU A 5 -12.61 -6.60 18.55
CA LEU A 5 -14.03 -6.95 18.43
C LEU A 5 -14.49 -6.67 16.99
N LEU A 6 -14.85 -7.72 16.24
CA LEU A 6 -15.53 -7.61 14.97
C LEU A 6 -17.03 -7.41 15.23
N TYR A 7 -17.61 -6.28 14.81
CA TYR A 7 -19.04 -6.04 14.90
C TYR A 7 -19.68 -6.22 13.51
N ILE A 8 -20.59 -7.18 13.39
CA ILE A 8 -21.46 -7.33 12.23
C ILE A 8 -22.68 -6.44 12.45
N TYR A 9 -22.82 -5.36 11.68
CA TYR A 9 -24.04 -4.56 11.69
C TYR A 9 -25.10 -5.24 10.81
N ILE A 10 -26.03 -5.95 11.43
CA ILE A 10 -27.19 -6.53 10.72
C ILE A 10 -28.28 -5.46 10.68
N ASN A 11 -28.37 -4.71 9.59
CA ASN A 11 -29.56 -3.91 9.31
C ASN A 11 -30.61 -4.87 8.72
N ALA A 12 -31.55 -5.32 9.54
CA ALA A 12 -32.66 -6.14 9.09
C ALA A 12 -33.54 -5.31 8.14
N MET A 13 -33.52 -5.61 6.83
CA MET A 13 -34.57 -5.37 5.81
C MET A 13 -34.07 -5.14 4.36
N THR A 14 -32.90 -5.63 3.92
CA THR A 14 -32.64 -5.81 2.48
C THR A 14 -31.76 -7.02 2.21
N SER A 15 -31.96 -7.68 1.07
CA SER A 15 -31.23 -8.84 0.55
C SER A 15 -29.78 -8.53 0.13
N ASN A 16 -29.06 -7.72 0.90
CA ASN A 16 -27.64 -7.48 0.73
C ASN A 16 -26.88 -8.04 1.94
N PRO A 17 -25.77 -8.78 1.75
CA PRO A 17 -24.92 -9.24 2.84
C PRO A 17 -24.48 -8.06 3.72
N PRO A 18 -24.35 -8.29 5.04
CA PRO A 18 -24.16 -7.22 6.00
C PRO A 18 -22.79 -6.58 5.83
N ASP A 19 -22.78 -5.25 5.89
CA ASP A 19 -21.56 -4.48 6.02
C ASP A 19 -20.82 -4.86 7.31
N VAL A 20 -19.51 -4.93 7.24
CA VAL A 20 -18.64 -5.29 8.38
C VAL A 20 -17.91 -4.06 8.88
N LEU A 21 -17.85 -3.89 10.20
CA LEU A 21 -17.07 -2.85 10.87
C LEU A 21 -15.92 -3.47 11.67
N TYR A 22 -14.69 -3.10 11.34
CA TYR A 22 -13.48 -3.47 12.07
C TYR A 22 -12.92 -2.23 12.78
N SER A 23 -12.90 -2.21 14.11
CA SER A 23 -12.34 -1.10 14.88
C SER A 23 -10.85 -1.29 15.16
N LEU A 24 -10.01 -0.36 14.69
CA LEU A 24 -8.58 -0.37 14.98
C LEU A 24 -8.30 0.07 16.42
N GLU A 25 -7.38 -0.65 17.07
CA GLU A 25 -6.90 -0.31 18.40
C GLU A 25 -5.98 0.93 18.40
N ARG A 26 -5.85 1.57 19.57
CA ARG A 26 -5.00 2.76 19.75
C ARG A 26 -3.52 2.54 19.42
N ASN A 27 -3.00 1.35 19.73
CA ASN A 27 -1.60 0.99 19.50
C ASN A 27 -1.53 -0.06 18.40
N VAL A 28 -1.36 0.40 17.16
CA VAL A 28 -1.35 -0.47 15.99
C VAL A 28 0.02 -1.11 15.80
N GLY A 29 0.10 -2.41 16.05
CA GLY A 29 1.27 -3.25 15.79
C GLY A 29 1.03 -4.31 14.72
N LEU A 30 2.06 -5.10 14.41
CA LEU A 30 2.02 -6.13 13.37
C LEU A 30 0.88 -7.16 13.57
N ARG A 31 0.66 -7.59 14.81
CA ARG A 31 -0.40 -8.55 15.15
C ARG A 31 -1.79 -8.01 14.78
N GLU A 32 -2.05 -6.74 15.10
CA GLU A 32 -3.34 -6.10 14.82
C GLU A 32 -3.56 -5.93 13.32
N MET A 33 -2.50 -5.61 12.56
CA MET A 33 -2.60 -5.50 11.11
C MET A 33 -2.84 -6.85 10.42
N ASN A 34 -2.24 -7.93 10.95
CA ASN A 34 -2.55 -9.28 10.47
C ASN A 34 -4.00 -9.68 10.78
N ALA A 35 -4.54 -9.28 11.93
CA ALA A 35 -5.94 -9.51 12.28
C ALA A 35 -6.90 -8.73 11.37
N LEU A 36 -6.61 -7.45 11.10
CA LEU A 36 -7.34 -6.61 10.13
C LEU A 36 -7.38 -7.26 8.75
N LEU A 37 -6.21 -7.69 8.23
CA LEU A 37 -6.10 -8.34 6.92
C LEU A 37 -6.91 -9.64 6.88
N ALA A 38 -6.79 -10.49 7.90
CA ALA A 38 -7.53 -11.74 8.00
C ALA A 38 -9.05 -11.52 8.05
N ALA A 39 -9.53 -10.52 8.80
CA ALA A 39 -10.94 -10.17 8.86
C ALA A 39 -11.48 -9.70 7.51
N GLY A 40 -10.70 -8.92 6.76
CA GLY A 40 -11.04 -8.51 5.41
C GLY A 40 -11.12 -9.70 4.44
N ASP A 41 -10.14 -10.61 4.48
CA ASP A 41 -10.14 -11.82 3.65
C ASP A 41 -11.31 -12.75 3.98
N GLU A 42 -11.61 -12.91 5.27
CA GLU A 42 -12.77 -13.67 5.74
C GLU A 42 -14.06 -13.09 5.18
N HIS A 43 -14.24 -11.76 5.23
CA HIS A 43 -15.42 -11.10 4.66
C HIS A 43 -15.52 -11.28 3.14
N LEU A 44 -14.40 -11.16 2.42
CA LEU A 44 -14.35 -11.40 0.97
C LEU A 44 -14.69 -12.85 0.60
N SER A 45 -14.32 -13.81 1.45
CA SER A 45 -14.60 -15.24 1.22
C SER A 45 -16.03 -15.66 1.57
N LYS A 46 -16.65 -15.01 2.57
CA LYS A 46 -17.96 -15.40 3.12
C LYS A 46 -19.13 -14.65 2.49
N THR A 47 -18.89 -13.51 1.84
CA THR A 47 -19.97 -12.71 1.23
C THR A 47 -19.66 -12.38 -0.22
N GLU A 48 -20.69 -12.30 -1.06
CA GLU A 48 -20.55 -11.90 -2.47
C GLU A 48 -20.56 -10.38 -2.67
N SER A 49 -21.14 -9.63 -1.73
CA SER A 49 -21.18 -8.16 -1.72
C SER A 49 -21.09 -7.63 -0.28
N GLY A 50 -21.33 -6.32 -0.08
CA GLY A 50 -21.17 -5.63 1.19
C GLY A 50 -19.83 -4.90 1.31
N ALA A 51 -19.83 -3.77 2.02
CA ALA A 51 -18.67 -2.95 2.28
C ALA A 51 -17.96 -3.36 3.57
N PHE A 52 -16.64 -3.26 3.57
CA PHE A 52 -15.83 -3.41 4.78
C PHE A 52 -15.38 -2.04 5.26
N ARG A 53 -15.68 -1.74 6.52
CA ARG A 53 -15.38 -0.47 7.17
C ARG A 53 -14.27 -0.65 8.18
N ILE A 54 -13.28 0.22 8.13
CA ILE A 54 -12.23 0.32 9.14
C ILE A 54 -12.52 1.55 10.00
N ASP A 55 -12.88 1.33 11.25
CA ASP A 55 -13.13 2.40 12.23
C ASP A 55 -11.83 2.82 12.90
N LEU A 56 -11.51 4.12 12.75
CA LEU A 56 -10.28 4.75 13.20
C LEU A 56 -10.44 5.58 14.46
N ASN A 57 -11.62 5.54 15.11
CA ASN A 57 -11.95 6.39 16.25
C ASN A 57 -10.93 6.28 17.41
N ALA A 58 -10.43 5.08 17.69
CA ALA A 58 -9.45 4.86 18.75
C ALA A 58 -7.99 5.06 18.30
N THR A 59 -7.74 5.24 16.99
CA THR A 59 -6.41 5.34 16.39
C THR A 59 -5.98 6.79 16.25
N PRO A 60 -4.97 7.27 17.00
CA PRO A 60 -4.57 8.67 16.94
C PRO A 60 -3.78 9.02 15.68
N VAL A 61 -2.95 8.10 15.20
CA VAL A 61 -2.07 8.27 14.02
C VAL A 61 -1.92 6.91 13.33
N VAL A 62 -1.80 6.92 12.00
CA VAL A 62 -1.48 5.74 11.19
C VAL A 62 0.02 5.69 10.87
N ASN A 63 0.61 4.50 10.92
CA ASN A 63 2.01 4.25 10.56
C ASN A 63 2.12 3.47 9.24
N SER A 64 3.33 3.14 8.80
CA SER A 64 3.55 2.35 7.57
C SER A 64 2.82 1.01 7.56
N LEU A 65 2.78 0.31 8.70
CA LEU A 65 2.06 -0.96 8.83
C LEU A 65 0.56 -0.77 8.59
N THR A 66 -0.02 0.28 9.16
CA THR A 66 -1.44 0.62 8.96
C THR A 66 -1.76 1.00 7.53
N LEU A 67 -0.96 1.89 6.94
CA LEU A 67 -1.14 2.30 5.55
C LEU A 67 -1.01 1.10 4.60
N GLY A 68 -0.02 0.24 4.83
CA GLY A 68 0.18 -1.00 4.09
C GLY A 68 -1.03 -1.93 4.13
N ALA A 69 -1.56 -2.19 5.33
CA ALA A 69 -2.73 -3.03 5.49
C ALA A 69 -3.97 -2.43 4.80
N MET A 70 -4.17 -1.12 4.87
CA MET A 70 -5.28 -0.43 4.20
C MET A 70 -5.17 -0.51 2.67
N VAL A 71 -3.98 -0.27 2.11
CA VAL A 71 -3.72 -0.39 0.67
C VAL A 71 -3.97 -1.82 0.18
N ARG A 72 -3.49 -2.82 0.93
CA ARG A 72 -3.72 -4.24 0.65
C ARG A 72 -5.19 -4.59 0.62
N LEU A 73 -5.93 -4.19 1.65
CA LEU A 73 -7.36 -4.42 1.69
C LEU A 73 -8.06 -3.69 0.54
N HIS A 74 -7.68 -2.45 0.24
CA HIS A 74 -8.26 -1.71 -0.88
C HIS A 74 -8.11 -2.50 -2.19
N ASN A 75 -6.89 -2.97 -2.51
CA ASN A 75 -6.64 -3.73 -3.72
C ASN A 75 -7.47 -5.02 -3.79
N ARG A 76 -7.56 -5.77 -2.69
CA ARG A 76 -8.35 -7.01 -2.60
C ARG A 76 -9.85 -6.76 -2.82
N PHE A 77 -10.39 -5.70 -2.20
CA PHE A 77 -11.78 -5.31 -2.37
C PHE A 77 -12.05 -4.80 -3.79
N LYS A 78 -11.16 -3.99 -4.36
CA LYS A 78 -11.24 -3.51 -5.74
C LYS A 78 -11.27 -4.66 -6.75
N GLN A 79 -10.43 -5.70 -6.57
CA GLN A 79 -10.42 -6.90 -7.42
C GLN A 79 -11.76 -7.66 -7.42
N LYS A 80 -12.52 -7.58 -6.33
CA LYS A 80 -13.86 -8.17 -6.20
C LYS A 80 -14.97 -7.18 -6.54
N ASN A 81 -14.65 -5.99 -7.06
CA ASN A 81 -15.58 -4.88 -7.31
C ASN A 81 -16.39 -4.48 -6.06
N ARG A 82 -15.73 -4.47 -4.90
CA ARG A 82 -16.32 -4.15 -3.59
C ARG A 82 -15.64 -2.94 -2.97
N ARG A 83 -16.29 -2.34 -1.97
CA ARG A 83 -15.83 -1.10 -1.33
C ARG A 83 -15.15 -1.39 0.00
N LEU A 84 -14.00 -0.75 0.19
CA LEU A 84 -13.37 -0.54 1.49
C LEU A 84 -13.60 0.92 1.90
N LEU A 85 -14.04 1.15 3.13
CA LEU A 85 -14.33 2.48 3.67
C LEU A 85 -13.54 2.69 4.97
N LEU A 86 -13.06 3.91 5.19
CA LEU A 86 -12.47 4.36 6.45
C LEU A 86 -13.49 5.23 7.19
N CYS A 87 -13.73 4.95 8.47
CA CYS A 87 -14.69 5.68 9.29
C CYS A 87 -13.96 6.37 10.45
N ASN A 88 -14.50 7.50 10.93
CA ASN A 88 -14.00 8.21 12.10
C ASN A 88 -12.49 8.57 12.03
N ALA A 89 -12.00 8.92 10.84
CA ALA A 89 -10.63 9.40 10.67
C ALA A 89 -10.49 10.79 11.32
N ASN A 90 -9.48 10.97 12.17
CA ASN A 90 -9.15 12.30 12.69
C ASN A 90 -8.33 13.12 11.66
N ASP A 91 -8.14 14.42 11.92
CA ASP A 91 -7.45 15.33 10.99
C ASP A 91 -6.00 14.93 10.70
N ALA A 92 -5.29 14.36 11.68
CA ALA A 92 -3.92 13.87 11.47
C ALA A 92 -3.89 12.71 10.48
N ILE A 93 -4.86 11.78 10.57
CA ILE A 93 -4.99 10.68 9.62
C ILE A 93 -5.37 11.20 8.23
N LYS A 94 -6.35 12.13 8.14
CA LYS A 94 -6.75 12.74 6.86
C LYS A 94 -5.55 13.41 6.16
N SER A 95 -4.77 14.19 6.91
CA SER A 95 -3.56 14.82 6.40
C SER A 95 -2.53 13.80 5.90
N ILE A 96 -2.35 12.67 6.59
CA ILE A 96 -1.47 11.60 6.11
C ILE A 96 -2.00 11.00 4.80
N LEU A 97 -3.31 10.75 4.70
CA LEU A 97 -3.92 10.20 3.48
C LEU A 97 -3.80 11.16 2.29
N GLU A 98 -3.96 12.47 2.52
CA GLU A 98 -3.78 13.50 1.49
C GLU A 98 -2.33 13.60 1.03
N THR A 99 -1.39 13.70 1.98
CA THR A 99 0.04 13.87 1.67
C THR A 99 0.66 12.63 1.02
N THR A 100 0.15 11.44 1.34
CA THR A 100 0.55 10.18 0.68
C THR A 100 -0.12 9.96 -0.67
N GLY A 101 -1.15 10.74 -1.01
CA GLY A 101 -2.01 10.52 -2.17
C GLY A 101 -3.01 9.36 -1.99
N LEU A 102 -3.05 8.73 -0.82
CA LEU A 102 -3.97 7.64 -0.50
C LEU A 102 -5.43 8.07 -0.43
N SER A 103 -5.71 9.37 -0.23
CA SER A 103 -7.07 9.94 -0.32
C SER A 103 -7.73 9.73 -1.69
N GLN A 104 -6.95 9.38 -2.72
CA GLN A 104 -7.46 9.08 -4.06
C GLN A 104 -7.97 7.64 -4.22
N ILE A 105 -7.55 6.71 -3.34
CA ILE A 105 -7.93 5.29 -3.41
C ILE A 105 -8.71 4.83 -2.16
N LEU A 106 -8.41 5.40 -1.00
CA LEU A 106 -9.09 5.10 0.26
C LEU A 106 -10.24 6.10 0.44
N LEU A 107 -11.46 5.57 0.50
CA LEU A 107 -12.67 6.37 0.68
C LEU A 107 -12.93 6.55 2.18
N ILE A 108 -13.12 7.80 2.61
CA ILE A 108 -13.49 8.14 3.99
C ILE A 108 -15.01 8.36 4.04
N GLU A 109 -15.67 7.61 4.93
CA GLU A 109 -17.09 7.75 5.27
C GLU A 109 -17.21 8.79 6.39
N ASP A 110 -16.92 10.05 6.09
CA ASP A 110 -17.38 11.13 6.95
C ASP A 110 -18.78 11.54 6.48
N GLY A 111 -19.64 11.98 7.40
CA GLY A 111 -20.89 12.68 7.03
C GLY A 111 -20.68 13.91 6.12
N HIS A 112 -19.43 14.29 5.89
CA HIS A 112 -19.02 15.07 4.73
C HIS A 112 -18.86 14.17 3.52
N ILE A 113 -19.85 14.25 2.63
CA ILE A 113 -19.71 13.83 1.23
C ILE A 113 -18.48 14.57 0.69
N PHE A 114 -17.33 13.90 0.63
CA PHE A 114 -16.34 14.26 -0.36
C PHE A 114 -17.07 14.05 -1.67
N ASN A 115 -17.46 15.16 -2.30
CA ASN A 115 -18.02 15.15 -3.63
C ASN A 115 -17.20 14.17 -4.46
N THR A 116 -17.80 13.05 -4.81
CA THR A 116 -17.37 12.19 -5.92
C THR A 116 -17.63 12.94 -7.23
N SER A 117 -17.05 14.14 -7.31
CA SER A 117 -17.01 15.06 -8.44
C SER A 117 -15.55 15.40 -8.75
N GLY A 118 -14.62 14.52 -8.36
CA GLY A 118 -13.42 14.29 -9.13
C GLY A 118 -13.78 13.19 -10.11
N ALA A 119 -13.91 13.54 -11.40
CA ALA A 119 -13.98 12.58 -12.50
C ALA A 119 -13.08 11.38 -12.20
N GLY A 120 -13.58 10.15 -12.41
CA GLY A 120 -12.82 8.94 -12.18
C GLY A 120 -11.49 8.97 -12.93
N VAL A 121 -10.44 9.46 -12.27
CA VAL A 121 -9.09 9.40 -12.80
C VAL A 121 -8.59 8.03 -12.38
N ASN A 122 -8.63 7.12 -13.33
CA ASN A 122 -8.22 5.74 -13.15
C ASN A 122 -6.69 5.74 -12.97
N ILE A 123 -6.22 5.54 -11.74
CA ILE A 123 -4.81 5.26 -11.47
C ILE A 123 -4.52 3.90 -12.12
N SER A 124 -3.67 3.88 -13.14
CA SER A 124 -3.30 2.64 -13.83
C SER A 124 -2.31 1.80 -13.01
N LEU A 125 -1.64 2.45 -12.06
CA LEU A 125 -0.76 1.80 -11.12
C LEU A 125 -1.52 1.27 -9.90
N THR A 126 -1.33 -0.01 -9.59
CA THR A 126 -1.64 -0.56 -8.27
C THR A 126 -0.34 -0.77 -7.51
N LEU A 127 -0.34 -0.36 -6.24
CA LEU A 127 0.75 -0.65 -5.32
C LEU A 127 0.22 -1.55 -4.22
N ASP A 128 0.94 -2.63 -3.95
CA ASP A 128 0.80 -3.42 -2.73
C ASP A 128 2.09 -3.25 -1.91
N PHE A 129 1.98 -3.32 -0.59
CA PHE A 129 3.08 -3.12 0.33
C PHE A 129 3.06 -4.15 1.46
N GLU A 130 4.21 -4.77 1.69
CA GLU A 130 4.41 -5.73 2.75
C GLU A 130 5.69 -5.43 3.52
N ILE A 131 5.64 -5.56 4.85
CA ILE A 131 6.85 -5.54 5.68
C ILE A 131 7.26 -6.98 5.93
N TYR A 132 8.49 -7.31 5.53
CA TYR A 132 9.12 -8.58 5.84
C TYR A 132 10.41 -8.31 6.62
N ARG A 133 10.43 -8.70 7.90
CA ARG A 133 11.51 -8.39 8.85
C ARG A 133 11.77 -6.88 8.94
N ASN A 134 12.93 -6.42 8.46
CA ASN A 134 13.39 -5.03 8.42
C ASN A 134 13.38 -4.43 7.01
N PHE A 135 12.66 -5.06 6.07
CA PHE A 135 12.54 -4.59 4.69
C PHE A 135 11.08 -4.35 4.30
N GLY A 136 10.82 -3.24 3.62
CA GLY A 136 9.56 -2.96 2.95
C GLY A 136 9.59 -3.45 1.51
N ILE A 137 8.61 -4.24 1.12
CA ILE A 137 8.45 -4.79 -0.24
C ILE A 137 7.28 -4.07 -0.90
N PHE A 138 7.57 -3.30 -1.96
CA PHE A 138 6.59 -2.63 -2.78
C PHE A 138 6.36 -3.45 -4.04
N LYS A 139 5.16 -4.01 -4.18
CA LYS A 139 4.75 -4.79 -5.35
C LYS A 139 3.96 -3.89 -6.27
N PHE A 140 4.46 -3.73 -7.48
CA PHE A 140 3.83 -2.89 -8.50
C PHE A 140 2.95 -3.74 -9.40
N GLY A 141 1.78 -3.22 -9.76
CA GLY A 141 0.90 -3.81 -10.76
C GLY A 141 0.39 -2.75 -11.74
N GLY A 142 0.16 -3.14 -12.99
CA GLY A 142 -0.33 -2.25 -14.04
C GLY A 142 0.78 -1.38 -14.62
N SER A 143 0.55 -0.08 -14.78
CA SER A 143 1.51 0.83 -15.43
C SER A 143 1.66 2.15 -14.69
N MET A 144 2.88 2.68 -14.65
CA MET A 144 3.19 4.01 -14.10
C MET A 144 3.45 4.98 -15.26
N LEU A 145 2.37 5.64 -15.70
CA LEU A 145 2.32 6.39 -16.97
C LEU A 145 1.88 7.85 -16.79
N SER A 146 1.58 8.24 -15.55
CA SER A 146 1.09 9.58 -15.25
C SER A 146 1.89 10.21 -14.11
N PRO A 147 1.87 11.56 -14.03
CA PRO A 147 2.40 12.28 -12.86
C PRO A 147 1.79 11.76 -11.56
N ARG A 148 0.49 11.44 -11.59
CA ARG A 148 -0.27 10.95 -10.44
C ARG A 148 0.21 9.59 -9.97
N ASP A 149 0.43 8.63 -10.87
CA ASP A 149 0.96 7.31 -10.50
C ASP A 149 2.36 7.45 -9.85
N SER A 150 3.19 8.32 -10.42
CA SER A 150 4.55 8.57 -9.98
C SER A 150 4.60 9.25 -8.60
N GLU A 151 3.74 10.24 -8.37
CA GLU A 151 3.59 10.91 -7.08
C GLU A 151 2.99 9.99 -6.02
N PHE A 152 1.97 9.21 -6.37
CA PHE A 152 1.36 8.23 -5.48
C PHE A 152 2.40 7.22 -4.98
N PHE A 153 3.20 6.66 -5.88
CA PHE A 153 4.32 5.80 -5.52
C PHE A 153 5.33 6.51 -4.63
N PHE A 154 5.86 7.66 -5.07
CA PHE A 154 6.92 8.35 -4.34
C PHE A 154 6.49 8.73 -2.92
N ASN A 155 5.30 9.31 -2.76
CA ASN A 155 4.82 9.77 -1.45
C ASN A 155 4.52 8.59 -0.51
N THR A 156 3.93 7.51 -1.04
CA THR A 156 3.69 6.28 -0.27
C THR A 156 5.02 5.66 0.19
N ALA A 157 5.99 5.53 -0.72
CA ALA A 157 7.31 4.99 -0.40
C ALA A 157 8.06 5.88 0.60
N GLN A 158 8.08 7.21 0.40
CA GLN A 158 8.76 8.14 1.29
C GLN A 158 8.21 8.08 2.72
N LYS A 159 6.89 7.91 2.90
CA LYS A 159 6.31 7.80 4.24
C LYS A 159 6.79 6.53 4.97
N ILE A 160 6.99 5.45 4.23
CA ILE A 160 7.52 4.18 4.75
C ILE A 160 9.03 4.27 5.00
N LEU A 161 9.76 5.05 4.21
CA LEU A 161 11.19 5.29 4.39
C LEU A 161 11.53 5.92 5.75
N ILE A 162 10.66 6.81 6.28
CA ILE A 162 10.86 7.46 7.58
C ILE A 162 10.99 6.43 8.72
N ASP A 163 10.48 5.22 8.53
CA ASP A 163 10.58 4.14 9.52
C ASP A 163 11.90 3.34 9.44
N GLY A 164 12.84 3.72 8.56
CA GLY A 164 14.22 3.20 8.53
C GLY A 164 14.40 1.84 7.83
N TYR A 165 13.42 1.38 7.05
CA TYR A 165 13.47 0.08 6.37
C TYR A 165 14.29 0.11 5.08
N ARG A 166 14.92 -1.03 4.71
CA ARG A 166 15.41 -1.22 3.32
C ARG A 166 14.21 -1.48 2.41
N MET A 167 14.32 -1.12 1.13
CA MET A 167 13.20 -1.23 0.19
C MET A 167 13.48 -2.17 -0.98
N LEU A 168 12.56 -3.09 -1.23
CA LEU A 168 12.53 -3.92 -2.42
C LEU A 168 11.38 -3.46 -3.32
N LEU A 169 11.70 -3.09 -4.55
CA LEU A 169 10.73 -2.78 -5.59
C LEU A 169 10.51 -4.03 -6.46
N ASP A 170 9.38 -4.69 -6.28
CA ASP A 170 8.99 -5.89 -7.00
C ASP A 170 8.14 -5.53 -8.23
N MET A 171 8.75 -5.66 -9.41
CA MET A 171 8.17 -5.27 -10.70
C MET A 171 7.40 -6.39 -11.40
N THR A 172 7.09 -7.50 -10.70
CA THR A 172 6.46 -8.70 -11.30
C THR A 172 5.25 -8.37 -12.18
N ASP A 173 4.34 -7.52 -11.69
CA ASP A 173 3.11 -7.17 -12.40
C ASP A 173 3.17 -5.76 -13.03
N LEU A 174 4.34 -5.11 -13.04
CA LEU A 174 4.53 -3.82 -13.69
C LEU A 174 4.73 -4.02 -15.19
N VAL A 175 3.80 -3.53 -15.98
CA VAL A 175 3.78 -3.66 -17.45
C VAL A 175 4.64 -2.59 -18.09
N TYR A 176 4.54 -1.35 -17.62
CA TYR A 176 5.25 -0.23 -18.22
C TYR A 176 5.52 0.90 -17.22
N ILE A 177 6.64 1.59 -17.43
CA ILE A 177 7.03 2.80 -16.70
C ILE A 177 7.57 3.85 -17.68
N ASP A 178 7.13 5.09 -17.53
CA ASP A 178 7.62 6.21 -18.34
C ASP A 178 8.77 6.97 -17.65
N SER A 179 9.18 8.10 -18.24
CA SER A 179 10.24 8.93 -17.70
C SER A 179 9.90 9.55 -16.34
N MET A 180 8.63 9.78 -16.03
CA MET A 180 8.18 10.33 -14.75
C MET A 180 8.30 9.27 -13.65
N GLY A 181 7.90 8.04 -13.95
CA GLY A 181 8.05 6.93 -13.02
C GLY A 181 9.51 6.61 -12.71
N ILE A 182 10.38 6.62 -13.74
CA ILE A 182 11.82 6.49 -13.55
C ILE A 182 12.38 7.62 -12.66
N GLN A 183 11.94 8.86 -12.86
CA GLN A 183 12.32 9.96 -11.98
C GLN A 183 11.85 9.75 -10.54
N ALA A 184 10.66 9.19 -10.31
CA ALA A 184 10.18 8.85 -8.98
C ALA A 184 11.08 7.81 -8.29
N ILE A 185 11.51 6.76 -9.01
CA ILE A 185 12.46 5.76 -8.49
C ILE A 185 13.81 6.41 -8.16
N LEU A 186 14.34 7.27 -9.04
CA LEU A 186 15.61 7.97 -8.80
C LEU A 186 15.54 8.93 -7.61
N ARG A 187 14.41 9.65 -7.45
CA ARG A 187 14.17 10.49 -6.28
C ARG A 187 14.16 9.65 -5.02
N LEU A 188 13.44 8.52 -5.03
CA LEU A 188 13.39 7.60 -3.89
C LEU A 188 14.79 7.06 -3.55
N TYR A 189 15.57 6.64 -4.56
CA TYR A 189 16.95 6.21 -4.37
C TYR A 189 17.82 7.27 -3.68
N LYS A 190 17.74 8.54 -4.12
CA LYS A 190 18.48 9.64 -3.50
C LYS A 190 18.06 9.83 -2.04
N THR A 191 16.75 9.84 -1.77
CA THR A 191 16.23 9.93 -0.41
C THR A 191 16.71 8.73 0.44
N MET A 192 16.66 7.50 -0.07
CA MET A 192 17.16 6.31 0.64
C MET A 192 18.64 6.47 1.02
N LYS A 193 19.47 6.97 0.10
CA LYS A 193 20.90 7.23 0.37
C LYS A 193 21.12 8.28 1.47
N GLU A 194 20.33 9.35 1.50
CA GLU A 194 20.41 10.38 2.55
C GLU A 194 20.15 9.81 3.94
N TYR A 195 19.25 8.83 4.06
CA TYR A 195 18.91 8.16 5.32
C TYR A 195 19.71 6.86 5.55
N SER A 196 20.81 6.63 4.81
CA SER A 196 21.61 5.39 4.88
C SER A 196 20.81 4.10 4.62
N GLY A 197 19.66 4.22 3.98
CA GLY A 197 18.86 3.09 3.55
C GLY A 197 19.34 2.50 2.23
N GLU A 198 18.86 1.30 1.93
CA GLU A 198 19.14 0.60 0.67
C GLU A 198 17.85 0.36 -0.11
N ILE A 199 17.97 0.43 -1.44
CA ILE A 199 16.91 0.07 -2.36
C ILE A 199 17.40 -0.98 -3.36
N ARG A 200 16.54 -1.93 -3.68
CA ARG A 200 16.77 -2.99 -4.67
C ARG A 200 15.54 -3.12 -5.56
N ILE A 201 15.74 -3.63 -6.77
CA ILE A 201 14.67 -3.94 -7.71
C ILE A 201 14.70 -5.44 -8.01
N CYS A 202 13.55 -6.09 -8.12
CA CYS A 202 13.46 -7.48 -8.59
C CYS A 202 12.33 -7.68 -9.59
N ASN A 203 12.35 -8.82 -10.28
CA ASN A 203 11.29 -9.28 -11.20
C ASN A 203 10.94 -8.27 -12.30
N ALA A 204 11.90 -7.46 -12.78
CA ALA A 204 11.66 -6.61 -13.93
C ALA A 204 11.53 -7.48 -15.20
N GLY A 205 10.41 -7.38 -15.90
CA GLY A 205 10.24 -8.05 -17.20
C GLY A 205 11.29 -7.61 -18.22
N ILE A 206 11.45 -8.36 -19.32
CA ILE A 206 12.53 -8.13 -20.32
C ILE A 206 12.56 -6.67 -20.80
N ILE A 207 11.41 -6.12 -21.20
CA ILE A 207 11.28 -4.74 -21.70
C ILE A 207 11.69 -3.72 -20.61
N LEU A 208 11.28 -3.95 -19.37
CA LEU A 208 11.64 -3.09 -18.25
C LEU A 208 13.14 -3.20 -17.94
N THR A 209 13.70 -4.41 -17.93
CA THR A 209 15.13 -4.64 -17.72
C THR A 209 15.97 -3.90 -18.75
N GLU A 210 15.65 -4.03 -20.04
CA GLU A 210 16.32 -3.29 -21.12
C GLU A 210 16.21 -1.77 -20.93
N LEU A 211 15.03 -1.27 -20.54
CA LEU A 211 14.85 0.14 -20.22
C LEU A 211 15.76 0.59 -19.07
N LEU A 212 15.78 -0.16 -17.96
CA LEU A 212 16.56 0.14 -16.76
C LEU A 212 18.07 0.14 -17.05
N GLU A 213 18.55 -0.79 -17.85
CA GLU A 213 19.95 -0.87 -18.29
C GLU A 213 20.31 0.29 -19.21
N ARG A 214 19.44 0.61 -20.19
CA ARG A 214 19.67 1.71 -21.13
C ARG A 214 19.80 3.06 -20.43
N ILE A 215 19.04 3.29 -19.36
CA ILE A 215 19.14 4.51 -18.53
C ILE A 215 20.20 4.40 -17.43
N GLN A 216 20.97 3.31 -17.39
CA GLN A 216 22.01 3.01 -16.41
C GLN A 216 21.51 2.97 -14.96
N LEU A 217 20.22 2.72 -14.72
CA LEU A 217 19.68 2.64 -13.36
C LEU A 217 20.26 1.43 -12.62
N THR A 218 20.55 0.35 -13.33
CA THR A 218 21.18 -0.87 -12.81
C THR A 218 22.61 -0.63 -12.26
N SER A 219 23.25 0.49 -12.62
CA SER A 219 24.53 0.91 -12.03
C SER A 219 24.39 1.59 -10.67
N LEU A 220 23.19 2.11 -10.36
CA LEU A 220 22.87 2.83 -9.12
C LEU A 220 22.11 1.94 -8.13
N ILE A 221 21.19 1.13 -8.64
CA ILE A 221 20.29 0.27 -7.88
C ILE A 221 20.53 -1.18 -8.31
N LYS A 222 20.85 -2.05 -7.35
CA LYS A 222 21.00 -3.48 -7.62
C LYS A 222 19.68 -4.08 -8.10
N THR A 223 19.74 -4.85 -9.19
CA THR A 223 18.61 -5.59 -9.76
C THR A 223 18.78 -7.09 -9.55
N PHE A 224 17.66 -7.81 -9.40
CA PHE A 224 17.63 -9.26 -9.16
C PHE A 224 16.54 -9.92 -10.00
N ASN A 225 16.69 -11.22 -10.27
CA ASN A 225 15.68 -11.95 -11.03
C ASN A 225 14.47 -12.32 -10.18
N SER A 226 14.63 -12.35 -8.85
CA SER A 226 13.55 -12.68 -7.91
C SER A 226 13.65 -11.92 -6.59
N ALA A 227 12.51 -11.82 -5.89
CA ALA A 227 12.47 -11.26 -4.54
C ALA A 227 13.33 -12.08 -3.56
N ASP A 228 13.33 -13.41 -3.68
CA ASP A 228 14.14 -14.30 -2.84
C ASP A 228 15.64 -14.04 -2.99
N GLU A 229 16.12 -13.85 -4.22
CA GLU A 229 17.52 -13.47 -4.48
C GLU A 229 17.87 -12.13 -3.84
N ALA A 230 17.01 -11.12 -4.02
CA ALA A 230 17.21 -9.79 -3.46
C ALA A 230 17.22 -9.82 -1.92
N ILE A 231 16.34 -10.62 -1.29
CA ILE A 231 16.29 -10.78 0.17
C ILE A 231 17.53 -11.52 0.66
N LYS A 232 17.95 -12.59 -0.04
CA LYS A 232 19.14 -13.35 0.32
C LYS A 232 20.39 -12.48 0.30
N ASP A 233 20.56 -11.59 -0.68
CA ASP A 233 21.67 -10.63 -0.73
C ASP A 233 21.67 -9.63 0.44
N TRP A 234 20.56 -9.43 1.16
CA TRP A 234 20.53 -8.59 2.36
C TRP A 234 20.93 -9.38 3.60
N LEU A 235 20.43 -10.61 3.71
CA LEU A 235 20.71 -11.47 4.84
C LEU A 235 22.19 -11.89 4.89
N THR A 236 22.83 -12.13 3.74
CA THR A 236 24.26 -12.45 3.68
C THR A 236 25.19 -11.29 4.05
N LEU A 237 24.70 -10.05 3.99
CA LEU A 237 25.44 -8.86 4.43
C LEU A 237 25.39 -8.66 5.95
N GLU A 238 24.35 -9.18 6.63
CA GLU A 238 24.20 -9.08 8.09
C GLU A 238 25.05 -10.11 8.85
N GLU A 239 25.53 -11.15 8.17
CA GLU A 239 26.40 -12.20 8.72
C GLU A 239 27.91 -11.88 8.60
N ARG A 240 28.27 -10.71 8.07
CA ARG A 240 29.65 -10.22 7.92
C ARG A 240 29.96 -9.09 8.88
#